data_AF-A0AAW2TSZ3-F1
#
_entry.id   AF-A0AAW2TSZ3-F1
#
_cell.length_a   1.000
_cell.length_b   1.000
_cell.length_c   1.000
_cell.angle_alpha   90.00
_cell.angle_beta   90.00
_cell.angle_gamma   90.00
#
_symmetry.space_group_name_H-M   'P 1'
#
loop_
_entity.id
_entity.type
_entity.pdbx_description
1 polymer ?
#
loop_
_entity_poly.entity_id
_entity_poly.type
_entity_poly.pdbx_seq_one_letter_code
_entity_poly.pdbx_strand_id
1 'polypeptide(L)'
;MAWEEKPKCQELSAYILMVLAHQSSLQRQKMAKAGIVQVLLELALLGSPLAQKRASKILQWFKDERQMKMGPHSGPQMGRVSIGSPVNERDVDEGKKLLKKILQSLYKNMETITRRANGDTDSSKLKALVMSSSSKSLPY
;
A
#
# COMPACT_ATOMS: atom_id res chain seq x y z
N MET A 1 -2.75 -19.73 -41.11
CA MET A 1 -2.90 -18.98 -39.84
C MET A 1 -1.82 -17.90 -39.78
N ALA A 2 -1.97 -16.79 -40.51
CA ALA A 2 -0.91 -15.79 -40.69
C ALA A 2 -1.33 -14.42 -40.12
N TRP A 3 -1.64 -14.36 -38.83
CA TRP A 3 -1.87 -13.12 -38.09
C TRP A 3 -0.83 -12.90 -36.98
N GLU A 4 0.25 -13.68 -36.98
CA GLU A 4 1.29 -13.59 -35.94
C GLU A 4 2.42 -12.59 -36.25
N GLU A 5 2.50 -12.09 -37.48
CA GLU A 5 3.76 -11.49 -37.97
C GLU A 5 3.77 -9.96 -37.91
N LYS A 6 3.63 -9.39 -36.70
CA LYS A 6 4.29 -8.12 -36.35
C LYS A 6 4.27 -7.87 -34.84
N PRO A 7 5.44 -7.71 -34.19
CA PRO A 7 5.49 -7.33 -32.76
C PRO A 7 4.71 -6.03 -32.47
N LYS A 8 4.56 -5.15 -33.46
CA LYS A 8 3.78 -3.90 -33.36
C LYS A 8 2.30 -4.12 -33.02
N CYS A 9 1.67 -5.19 -33.52
CA CYS A 9 0.25 -5.46 -33.25
C CYS A 9 0.05 -5.83 -31.78
N GLN A 10 0.89 -6.73 -31.25
CA GLN A 10 0.86 -7.11 -29.84
C GLN A 10 1.14 -5.91 -28.92
N GLU A 11 2.11 -5.06 -29.28
CA GLU A 11 2.42 -3.86 -28.51
C GLU A 11 1.25 -2.88 -28.42
N LEU A 12 0.57 -2.62 -29.55
CA LEU A 12 -0.61 -1.74 -29.61
C LEU A 12 -1.79 -2.33 -28.83
N SER A 13 -2.07 -3.62 -29.00
CA SER A 13 -3.10 -4.31 -28.24
C SER A 13 -2.83 -4.25 -26.74
N ALA A 14 -1.59 -4.52 -26.30
CA ALA A 14 -1.18 -4.41 -24.90
C ALA A 14 -1.33 -2.96 -24.38
N TYR A 15 -1.09 -1.95 -25.21
CA TYR A 15 -1.30 -0.55 -24.82
C TYR A 15 -2.78 -0.22 -24.59
N ILE A 16 -3.66 -0.63 -25.48
CA ILE A 16 -5.10 -0.42 -25.31
C ILE A 16 -5.57 -1.11 -24.02
N LEU A 17 -5.15 -2.36 -23.80
CA LEU A 17 -5.45 -3.09 -22.55
C LEU A 17 -4.90 -2.36 -21.32
N MET A 18 -3.72 -1.75 -21.42
CA MET A 18 -3.12 -0.97 -20.34
C MET A 18 -3.97 0.25 -19.99
N VAL A 19 -4.46 0.99 -20.98
CA VAL A 19 -5.34 2.15 -20.76
C VAL A 19 -6.66 1.71 -20.12
N LEU A 20 -7.28 0.64 -20.63
CA LEU A 20 -8.53 0.10 -20.09
C LEU A 20 -8.37 -0.38 -18.64
N ALA A 21 -7.29 -1.09 -18.34
CA ALA A 21 -7.00 -1.59 -17.01
C ALA A 21 -6.67 -0.45 -16.02
N HIS A 22 -6.09 0.66 -16.48
CA HIS A 22 -5.80 1.82 -15.64
C HIS A 22 -7.08 2.56 -15.21
N GLN A 23 -8.01 2.77 -16.13
CA GLN A 23 -9.16 3.66 -15.92
C GLN A 23 -10.19 3.16 -14.90
N SER A 24 -10.39 1.85 -14.75
CA SER A 24 -11.47 1.33 -13.90
C SER A 24 -11.17 -0.04 -13.30
N SER A 25 -11.40 -0.18 -11.99
CA SER A 25 -11.35 -1.47 -11.30
C SER A 25 -12.44 -2.44 -11.78
N LEU A 26 -13.63 -1.93 -12.10
CA LEU A 26 -14.71 -2.74 -12.67
C LEU A 26 -14.31 -3.31 -14.04
N GLN A 27 -13.61 -2.51 -14.85
CA GLN A 27 -13.09 -2.97 -16.14
C GLN A 27 -12.04 -4.07 -15.94
N ARG A 28 -11.11 -3.91 -14.98
CA ARG A 28 -10.18 -4.98 -14.60
C ARG A 28 -10.91 -6.25 -14.19
N GLN A 29 -11.94 -6.16 -13.35
CA GLN A 29 -12.70 -7.34 -12.93
C GLN A 29 -13.34 -8.07 -14.13
N LYS A 30 -13.93 -7.33 -15.09
CA LYS A 30 -14.48 -7.91 -16.32
C LYS A 30 -13.40 -8.59 -17.16
N MET A 31 -12.26 -7.93 -17.33
CA MET A 31 -11.11 -8.48 -18.05
C MET A 31 -10.58 -9.76 -17.39
N ALA A 32 -10.47 -9.80 -16.06
CA ALA A 32 -10.06 -11.00 -15.33
C ALA A 32 -11.06 -12.15 -15.49
N LYS A 33 -12.37 -11.87 -15.44
CA LYS A 33 -13.42 -12.87 -15.70
C LYS A 33 -13.36 -13.42 -17.12
N ALA A 34 -12.92 -12.61 -18.08
CA ALA A 34 -12.69 -13.03 -19.46
C ALA A 34 -11.38 -13.82 -19.68
N GLY A 35 -10.61 -14.12 -18.61
CA GLY A 35 -9.39 -14.93 -18.72
C GLY A 35 -8.18 -14.19 -19.28
N ILE A 36 -8.18 -12.84 -19.29
CA ILE A 36 -7.05 -12.08 -19.87
C ILE A 36 -5.73 -12.32 -19.13
N VAL A 37 -5.78 -12.73 -17.85
CA VAL A 37 -4.60 -12.82 -16.97
C VAL A 37 -3.63 -13.86 -17.51
N GLN A 38 -4.12 -14.99 -18.01
CA GLN A 38 -3.32 -16.05 -18.62
C GLN A 38 -2.61 -15.55 -19.88
N VAL A 39 -3.35 -14.88 -20.77
CA VAL A 39 -2.79 -14.30 -22.01
C VAL A 39 -1.74 -13.23 -21.71
N LEU A 40 -1.95 -12.39 -20.69
CA LEU A 40 -0.95 -11.40 -20.27
C LEU A 40 0.30 -12.03 -19.66
N LEU A 41 0.18 -13.18 -19.00
CA LEU A 41 1.32 -13.95 -18.50
C LEU A 41 2.16 -14.49 -19.65
N GLU A 42 1.53 -15.09 -20.65
CA GLU A 42 2.21 -15.56 -21.87
C GLU A 42 2.90 -14.38 -22.58
N LEU A 43 2.20 -13.26 -22.75
CA LEU A 43 2.76 -12.06 -23.38
C LEU A 43 3.91 -11.45 -22.58
N ALA A 44 3.87 -11.53 -21.25
CA ALA A 44 4.96 -11.06 -20.38
C ALA A 44 6.23 -11.92 -20.48
N LEU A 45 6.09 -13.20 -20.86
CA LEU A 45 7.19 -14.13 -21.01
C LEU A 45 7.76 -14.17 -22.44
N LEU A 46 6.88 -14.08 -23.45
CA LEU A 46 7.22 -14.37 -24.85
C LEU A 46 7.06 -13.17 -25.79
N GLY A 47 6.47 -12.07 -25.34
CA GLY A 47 6.23 -10.88 -26.17
C GLY A 47 7.50 -10.08 -26.48
N SER A 48 7.36 -9.04 -27.31
CA SER A 48 8.43 -8.07 -27.53
C SER A 48 8.79 -7.32 -26.22
N PRO A 49 9.99 -6.74 -26.07
CA PRO A 49 10.39 -6.06 -24.85
C PRO A 49 9.41 -4.97 -24.38
N LEU A 50 8.76 -4.27 -25.31
CA LEU A 50 7.75 -3.26 -24.98
C LEU A 50 6.42 -3.91 -24.55
N ALA A 51 5.98 -4.96 -25.25
CA ALA A 51 4.79 -5.71 -24.88
C ALA A 51 4.94 -6.36 -23.50
N GLN A 52 6.11 -6.94 -23.19
CA GLN A 52 6.42 -7.52 -21.89
C GLN A 52 6.32 -6.51 -20.75
N LYS A 53 6.91 -5.31 -20.92
CA LYS A 53 6.83 -4.22 -19.94
C LYS A 53 5.38 -3.79 -19.68
N ARG A 54 4.58 -3.65 -20.74
CA ARG A 54 3.15 -3.31 -20.63
C ARG A 54 2.36 -4.42 -19.94
N ALA A 55 2.55 -5.67 -20.34
CA ALA A 55 1.88 -6.83 -19.75
C ALA A 55 2.21 -6.97 -18.25
N SER A 56 3.48 -6.83 -17.88
CA SER A 56 3.94 -6.84 -16.49
C SER A 56 3.29 -5.73 -15.66
N LYS A 57 3.16 -4.52 -16.24
CA LYS A 57 2.49 -3.40 -15.55
C LYS A 57 1.01 -3.67 -15.33
N ILE A 58 0.33 -4.25 -16.31
CA ILE A 58 -1.08 -4.61 -16.19
C ILE A 58 -1.26 -5.69 -15.11
N LEU A 59 -0.42 -6.73 -15.11
CA LEU A 59 -0.44 -7.81 -14.11
C LEU A 59 -0.22 -7.29 -12.68
N GLN A 60 0.61 -6.24 -12.51
CA GLN A 60 0.79 -5.58 -11.22
C GLN A 60 -0.53 -5.01 -10.69
N TRP A 61 -1.31 -4.31 -11.53
CA TRP A 61 -2.60 -3.76 -11.11
C TRP A 61 -3.61 -4.84 -10.71
N PHE A 62 -3.55 -6.03 -11.33
CA PHE A 62 -4.35 -7.18 -10.92
C PHE A 62 -3.92 -7.75 -9.56
N LYS A 63 -2.62 -7.72 -9.24
CA LYS A 63 -2.10 -8.17 -7.94
C LYS A 63 -2.55 -7.25 -6.81
N ASP A 64 -2.45 -5.94 -7.01
CA ASP A 64 -2.82 -4.95 -5.98
C ASP A 64 -4.29 -5.08 -5.59
N GLU A 65 -5.18 -5.38 -6.53
CA GLU A 65 -6.60 -5.59 -6.25
C GLU A 65 -6.87 -6.92 -5.51
N ARG A 66 -6.12 -7.98 -5.80
CA ARG A 66 -6.19 -9.24 -5.02
C ARG A 66 -5.70 -9.04 -3.60
N GLN A 67 -4.63 -8.26 -3.41
CA GLN A 67 -4.10 -7.92 -2.09
C GLN A 67 -5.04 -6.98 -1.33
N MET A 68 -5.75 -6.07 -1.99
CA MET A 68 -6.81 -5.27 -1.36
C MET A 68 -7.99 -6.13 -0.88
N LYS A 69 -8.27 -7.24 -1.56
CA LYS A 69 -9.30 -8.24 -1.15
C LYS A 69 -8.79 -9.22 -0.09
N MET A 70 -7.50 -9.53 -0.08
CA MET A 70 -6.84 -10.31 0.97
C MET A 70 -6.37 -9.37 2.08
N GLY A 71 -7.27 -9.02 2.99
CA GLY A 71 -6.92 -8.20 4.15
C GLY A 71 -5.78 -8.82 4.99
N PRO A 72 -5.07 -8.02 5.81
CA PRO A 72 -3.94 -8.51 6.61
C PRO A 72 -4.41 -9.61 7.56
N HIS A 73 -4.10 -10.86 7.25
CA HIS A 73 -4.53 -12.03 8.02
C HIS A 73 -3.62 -12.28 9.24
N SER A 74 -2.45 -11.66 9.32
CA SER A 74 -1.46 -11.92 10.38
C SER A 74 -1.38 -10.77 11.36
N GLY A 75 -2.31 -10.73 12.32
CA GLY A 75 -2.34 -9.83 13.47
C GLY A 75 -3.75 -9.75 14.07
N PRO A 76 -3.92 -9.48 15.39
CA PRO A 76 -5.24 -9.36 15.98
C PRO A 76 -5.94 -8.13 15.37
N GLN A 77 -6.92 -8.40 14.49
CA GLN A 77 -7.65 -7.40 13.72
C GLN A 77 -9.10 -7.34 14.19
N MET A 78 -9.50 -6.15 14.63
CA MET A 78 -10.90 -5.76 14.84
C MET A 78 -11.60 -5.76 13.47
N GLY A 79 -12.65 -6.57 13.33
CA GLY A 79 -13.33 -6.81 12.05
C GLY A 79 -13.87 -5.53 11.40
N ARG A 80 -13.56 -5.35 10.12
CA ARG A 80 -14.14 -4.27 9.30
C ARG A 80 -15.27 -4.84 8.45
N VAL A 81 -16.49 -4.40 8.72
CA VAL A 81 -17.72 -4.87 8.09
C VAL A 81 -17.78 -4.48 6.61
N SER A 82 -18.19 -5.45 5.79
CA SER A 82 -18.41 -5.35 4.34
C SER A 82 -19.49 -4.33 4.03
N ILE A 83 -19.17 -3.34 3.19
CA ILE A 83 -20.14 -2.37 2.65
C ILE A 83 -21.05 -3.11 1.67
N GLY A 84 -22.18 -3.62 2.16
CA GLY A 84 -23.14 -4.33 1.29
C GLY A 84 -24.30 -5.07 1.98
N SER A 85 -24.61 -4.80 3.24
CA SER A 85 -25.77 -5.38 3.92
C SER A 85 -26.45 -4.38 4.87
N PRO A 86 -27.74 -4.55 5.19
CA PRO A 86 -28.55 -3.53 5.84
C PRO A 86 -27.91 -3.14 7.17
N VAL A 87 -27.68 -1.84 7.33
CA VAL A 87 -26.97 -1.24 8.47
C VAL A 87 -27.66 -1.66 9.77
N ASN A 88 -26.98 -2.52 10.52
CA ASN A 88 -27.38 -2.91 11.87
C ASN A 88 -27.07 -1.73 12.80
N GLU A 89 -28.05 -1.22 13.56
CA GLU A 89 -27.84 -0.06 14.45
C GLU A 89 -26.71 -0.26 15.47
N ARG A 90 -26.42 -1.53 15.81
CA ARG A 90 -25.29 -1.91 16.67
C ARG A 90 -23.92 -1.58 16.07
N ASP A 91 -23.76 -1.73 14.76
CA ASP A 91 -22.49 -1.44 14.06
C ASP A 91 -22.23 0.08 14.03
N VAL A 92 -23.30 0.88 14.01
CA VAL A 92 -23.21 2.35 14.08
C VAL A 92 -22.75 2.81 15.46
N ASP A 93 -23.26 2.19 16.53
CA ASP A 93 -22.84 2.53 17.90
C ASP A 93 -21.38 2.13 18.18
N GLU A 94 -20.95 0.97 17.68
CA GLU A 94 -19.56 0.55 17.76
C GLU A 94 -18.62 1.49 16.98
N GLY A 95 -19.03 1.90 15.77
CA GLY A 95 -18.30 2.91 15.00
C GLY A 95 -18.17 4.25 15.73
N LYS A 96 -19.25 4.71 16.39
CA LYS A 96 -19.23 5.95 17.21
C LYS A 96 -18.31 5.81 18.42
N LYS A 97 -18.31 4.66 19.11
CA LYS A 97 -17.40 4.38 20.23
C LYS A 97 -15.94 4.37 19.78
N LEU A 98 -15.65 3.75 18.63
CA LEU A 98 -14.31 3.73 18.06
C LEU A 98 -13.85 5.15 17.70
N LEU A 99 -14.70 5.94 17.06
CA LEU A 99 -14.40 7.32 16.71
C LEU A 99 -14.08 8.18 17.95
N LYS A 100 -14.84 8.00 19.04
CA LYS A 100 -14.57 8.67 20.32
C LYS A 100 -13.19 8.30 20.88
N LYS A 101 -12.81 7.02 20.84
CA LYS A 101 -11.48 6.56 21.28
C LYS A 101 -10.36 7.18 20.44
N ILE A 102 -10.53 7.23 19.12
CA ILE A 102 -9.56 7.87 18.22
C ILE A 102 -9.40 9.35 18.58
N LEU A 103 -10.50 10.08 18.76
CA LEU A 103 -10.48 11.49 19.10
C LEU A 103 -9.77 11.76 20.44
N GLN A 104 -10.04 10.95 21.46
CA GLN A 104 -9.35 11.03 22.76
C GLN A 104 -7.85 10.76 22.64
N SER A 105 -7.47 9.74 21.86
CA SER A 105 -6.06 9.41 21.64
C SER A 105 -5.32 10.53 20.91
N LEU A 106 -5.98 11.22 19.98
CA LEU A 106 -5.43 12.34 19.24
C LEU A 106 -5.18 13.53 20.16
N TYR A 107 -6.15 13.87 21.01
CA TYR A 107 -6.00 14.97 21.98
C TYR A 107 -4.83 14.71 22.95
N LYS A 108 -4.74 13.48 23.47
CA LYS A 108 -3.62 13.07 24.35
C LYS A 108 -2.27 13.12 23.63
N ASN A 109 -2.23 12.74 22.35
CA ASN A 109 -1.01 12.80 21.56
C ASN A 109 -0.59 14.25 21.31
N MET A 110 -1.52 15.12 20.93
CA MET A 110 -1.29 16.56 20.79
C MET A 110 -0.75 17.17 22.09
N GLU A 111 -1.36 16.88 23.24
CA GLU A 111 -0.87 17.35 24.55
C GLU A 111 0.55 16.85 24.83
N THR A 112 0.84 15.59 24.52
CA THR A 112 2.18 15.00 24.70
C THR A 112 3.22 15.66 23.79
N ILE A 113 2.86 15.92 22.53
CA ILE A 113 3.73 16.60 21.56
C ILE A 113 3.98 18.04 22.02
N THR A 114 2.94 18.78 22.40
CA THR A 114 3.07 20.15 22.90
C THR A 114 3.92 20.21 24.18
N ARG A 115 3.75 19.25 25.10
CA ARG A 115 4.59 19.17 26.31
C ARG A 115 6.05 18.88 26.00
N ARG A 116 6.34 18.02 25.02
CA ARG A 116 7.71 17.74 24.56
C ARG A 116 8.32 18.92 23.82
N ALA A 117 7.54 19.58 22.96
CA ALA A 117 7.97 20.78 22.26
C ALA A 117 8.24 21.94 23.23
N ASN A 118 7.48 22.01 24.33
CA ASN A 118 7.67 22.98 25.40
C ASN A 118 8.60 22.47 26.53
N GLY A 119 9.21 21.28 26.36
CA GLY A 119 9.99 20.61 27.39
C GLY A 119 11.50 20.86 27.24
N ASP A 120 11.99 21.96 27.83
CA ASP A 120 12.85 21.94 29.03
C ASP A 120 13.61 23.26 29.18
N THR A 121 13.00 24.23 29.89
CA THR A 121 13.67 25.42 30.43
C THR A 121 14.35 25.11 31.77
N ASP A 122 14.88 23.90 31.98
CA ASP A 122 15.71 23.58 33.15
C ASP A 122 17.00 22.86 32.73
N SER A 123 17.78 23.57 31.91
CA SER A 123 19.18 23.29 31.54
C SER A 123 20.17 23.35 32.74
N SER A 124 19.80 22.86 33.92
CA SER A 124 20.67 22.87 35.11
C SER A 124 21.21 21.49 35.53
N LYS A 125 20.77 20.38 34.92
CA LYS A 125 21.18 19.03 35.37
C LYS A 125 22.17 18.28 34.47
N LEU A 126 22.58 18.85 33.33
CA LEU A 126 23.51 18.21 32.38
C LEU A 126 24.98 18.67 32.48
N LYS A 127 25.43 19.20 33.63
CA LYS A 127 26.84 19.60 33.82
C LYS A 127 27.75 18.54 34.45
N ALA A 128 27.23 17.37 34.84
CA ALA A 128 28.00 16.43 35.66
C ALA A 128 28.74 15.30 34.91
N LEU A 129 28.53 15.08 33.61
CA LEU A 129 29.01 13.84 32.94
C LEU A 129 30.14 14.01 31.91
N VAL A 130 30.65 15.22 31.66
CA VAL A 130 31.62 15.47 30.56
C VAL A 130 33.07 15.69 31.04
N MET A 131 33.37 15.36 32.30
CA MET A 131 34.75 15.38 32.81
C MET A 131 35.25 13.97 33.17
N SER A 132 35.63 13.20 32.15
CA SER A 132 36.67 12.17 32.30
C SER A 132 37.47 12.05 31.01
N SER A 133 38.49 12.90 30.94
CA SER A 133 39.66 12.72 30.08
C SER A 133 40.43 11.47 30.53
N SER A 134 40.65 10.51 29.63
CA SER A 134 41.73 9.54 29.80
C SER A 134 42.36 9.27 28.43
N SER A 135 43.51 9.92 28.23
CA SER A 135 44.44 9.68 27.15
C SER A 135 44.98 8.25 27.18
N LYS A 136 45.07 7.58 26.02
CA LYS A 136 46.19 6.66 25.73
C LYS A 136 46.30 6.39 24.21
N SER A 137 47.55 6.43 23.79
CA SER A 137 48.12 6.46 22.43
C SER A 137 47.96 5.17 21.61
N LEU A 138 47.86 5.33 20.29
CA LEU A 138 47.93 4.27 19.26
C LEU A 138 49.36 3.70 19.12
N PRO A 139 49.48 2.39 18.79
CA PRO A 139 50.57 1.90 17.96
C PRO A 139 50.09 1.32 16.62
N TYR A 140 51.05 1.31 15.69
CA TYR A 140 51.01 1.11 14.22
C TYR A 140 50.21 -0.06 13.67
#